data_AF-A0A2W6XHX5-F1
#
_entry.id   AF-A0A2W6XHX5-F1
#
_cell.length_a   1.000
_cell.length_b   1.000
_cell.length_c   1.000
_cell.angle_alpha   90.00
_cell.angle_beta   90.00
_cell.angle_gamma   90.00
#
_symmetry.space_group_name_H-M   'P 1'
#
loop_
_entity.id
_entity.type
_entity.pdbx_description
1 polymer ?
#
loop_
_entity_poly.entity_id
_entity_poly.type
_entity_poly.pdbx_seq_one_letter_code
_entity_poly.pdbx_strand_id
1 'polypeptide(L)'
;MAQPVTVAEAKLFLRVGHADEDGLIGMLLEAAQTRVEADVGLSLTSSAPAPLRLAILMLALAAYERGEAAMAATSVEAWVAPYRVVRL
;
A
#
# COMPACT_ATOMS: atom_id res chain seq x y z
N MET A 1 -5.22 8.83 14.33
CA MET A 1 -4.43 9.49 13.26
C MET A 1 -5.00 8.98 11.95
N ALA A 2 -5.29 9.87 10.99
CA ALA A 2 -6.04 9.49 9.79
C ALA A 2 -5.17 8.66 8.84
N GLN A 3 -5.63 7.44 8.53
CA GLN A 3 -4.95 6.53 7.61
C GLN A 3 -4.90 7.14 6.19
N PRO A 4 -3.81 6.95 5.44
CA PRO A 4 -3.65 7.46 4.07
C PRO A 4 -4.63 6.82 3.07
N VAL A 5 -5.10 5.61 3.35
CA VAL A 5 -6.05 4.85 2.54
C VAL A 5 -7.01 4.13 3.48
N THR A 6 -8.31 4.23 3.21
CA THR A 6 -9.34 3.53 3.99
C THR A 6 -9.61 2.13 3.45
N VAL A 7 -10.12 1.23 4.31
CA VAL A 7 -10.56 -0.11 3.89
C VAL A 7 -11.63 -0.03 2.79
N ALA A 8 -12.53 0.97 2.85
CA ALA A 8 -13.54 1.19 1.81
C ALA A 8 -12.93 1.53 0.45
N GLU A 9 -11.92 2.40 0.40
CA GLU A 9 -11.18 2.71 -0.84
C GLU A 9 -10.42 1.49 -1.37
N ALA A 10 -9.81 0.72 -0.48
CA ALA A 10 -9.10 -0.51 -0.85
C ALA A 10 -10.06 -1.57 -1.43
N LYS A 11 -11.24 -1.76 -0.84
CA LYS A 11 -12.27 -2.68 -1.36
C LYS A 11 -12.74 -2.29 -2.75
N LEU A 12 -12.97 -0.99 -2.99
CA LEU A 12 -13.30 -0.48 -4.32
C LEU A 12 -12.19 -0.79 -5.34
N PHE A 13 -10.93 -0.69 -4.93
CA PHE A 13 -9.78 -1.00 -5.78
C PHE A 13 -9.63 -2.51 -6.06
N LEU A 14 -9.78 -3.36 -5.03
CA LEU A 14 -9.71 -4.83 -5.14
C LEU A 14 -10.97 -5.45 -5.75
N ARG A 15 -12.02 -4.65 -6.00
CA ARG A 15 -13.36 -5.10 -6.44
C ARG A 15 -14.00 -6.11 -5.49
N VAL A 16 -13.74 -5.99 -4.19
CA VAL A 16 -14.31 -6.85 -3.14
C VAL A 16 -15.65 -6.27 -2.67
N GLY A 17 -16.73 -7.05 -2.82
CA GLY A 17 -18.10 -6.64 -2.52
C GLY A 17 -18.62 -7.05 -1.13
N HIS A 18 -17.90 -7.88 -0.38
CA HIS A 18 -18.32 -8.42 0.92
C HIS A 18 -17.47 -7.88 2.07
N ALA A 19 -17.94 -8.04 3.31
CA ALA A 19 -17.26 -7.54 4.53
C ALA A 19 -16.37 -8.59 5.22
N ASP A 20 -16.45 -9.86 4.80
CA ASP A 20 -15.73 -10.97 5.45
C ASP A 20 -14.20 -10.82 5.36
N GLU A 21 -13.72 -10.07 4.37
CA GLU A 21 -12.29 -9.84 4.13
C GLU A 21 -11.79 -8.51 4.70
N ASP A 22 -12.65 -7.72 5.37
CA ASP A 22 -12.27 -6.40 5.89
C ASP A 22 -11.10 -6.49 6.87
N GLY A 23 -11.04 -7.57 7.67
CA GLY A 23 -9.93 -7.84 8.57
C GLY A 23 -8.62 -8.17 7.84
N LEU A 24 -8.69 -8.95 6.76
CA LEU A 24 -7.53 -9.28 5.92
C LEU A 24 -7.03 -8.03 5.18
N ILE A 25 -7.94 -7.28 4.56
CA ILE A 25 -7.63 -6.04 3.84
C ILE A 25 -7.00 -5.00 4.78
N GLY A 26 -7.50 -4.89 6.01
CA GLY A 26 -6.90 -4.05 7.06
C GLY A 26 -5.44 -4.43 7.35
N MET A 27 -5.17 -5.72 7.57
CA MET A 27 -3.82 -6.23 7.80
C MET A 27 -2.88 -5.93 6.61
N LEU A 28 -3.36 -6.14 5.38
CA LEU A 28 -2.59 -5.88 4.16
C LEU A 28 -2.27 -4.40 3.99
N LEU A 29 -3.21 -3.50 4.31
CA LEU A 29 -2.99 -2.05 4.27
C LEU A 29 -1.94 -1.60 5.30
N GLU A 30 -1.98 -2.14 6.52
CA GLU A 30 -0.97 -1.84 7.56
C GLU A 30 0.43 -2.32 7.13
N ALA A 31 0.52 -3.53 6.59
CA ALA A 31 1.78 -4.08 6.09
C ALA A 31 2.34 -3.26 4.91
N ALA A 32 1.47 -2.89 3.96
CA ALA A 32 1.84 -2.07 2.81
C ALA A 32 2.27 -0.67 3.24
N GLN A 33 1.55 -0.03 4.18
CA GLN A 33 1.93 1.27 4.74
C GLN A 33 3.30 1.20 5.40
N THR A 34 3.51 0.24 6.31
CA THR A 34 4.81 0.06 7.00
C THR A 34 5.96 -0.12 6.00
N ARG A 35 5.74 -0.89 4.93
CA ARG A 35 6.73 -1.09 3.86
C ARG A 35 7.08 0.21 3.14
N VAL A 36 6.08 1.01 2.77
CA VAL A 36 6.31 2.29 2.06
C VAL A 36 6.94 3.32 3.00
N GLU A 37 6.52 3.39 4.25
CA GLU A 37 7.13 4.27 5.26
C GLU A 37 8.59 3.92 5.52
N ALA A 38 8.93 2.63 5.56
CA ALA A 38 10.31 2.18 5.70
C ALA A 38 11.18 2.57 4.50
N ASP A 39 10.62 2.56 3.28
CA ASP A 39 11.35 2.92 2.07
C ASP A 39 11.51 4.45 1.95
N VAL A 40 10.45 5.20 2.20
CA VAL A 40 10.42 6.67 2.13
C VAL A 40 11.06 7.32 3.35
N GLY A 41 11.21 6.60 4.47
CA GLY A 41 11.72 7.13 5.74
C GLY A 41 10.84 8.23 6.35
N LEU A 42 9.56 8.32 5.95
CA LEU A 42 8.57 9.28 6.45
C LEU A 42 7.31 8.55 6.88
N SER A 43 6.66 9.02 7.94
CA SER A 43 5.34 8.55 8.34
C SER A 43 4.26 9.08 7.40
N LEU A 44 3.45 8.19 6.83
CA LEU A 44 2.36 8.55 5.94
C LEU A 44 1.11 8.88 6.74
N THR A 45 0.49 9.99 6.38
CA THR A 45 -0.77 10.46 6.98
C THR A 45 -1.81 10.65 5.87
N SER A 46 -3.03 11.08 6.21
CA SER A 46 -4.06 11.40 5.21
C SER A 46 -3.64 12.44 4.16
N SER A 47 -2.55 13.18 4.39
CA SER A 47 -1.98 14.13 3.42
C SER A 47 -0.95 13.49 2.48
N ALA A 48 -0.80 12.16 2.48
CA ALA A 48 0.15 11.47 1.62
C ALA A 48 -0.12 11.77 0.12
N PRO A 49 0.92 12.06 -0.67
CA PRO A 49 0.81 12.26 -2.12
C PRO A 49 0.10 11.09 -2.81
N ALA A 50 -0.70 11.41 -3.84
CA ALA A 50 -1.42 10.41 -4.63
C ALA A 50 -0.57 9.23 -5.13
N PRO A 51 0.71 9.41 -5.56
CA PRO A 51 1.58 8.30 -5.94
C PRO A 51 1.87 7.31 -4.81
N LEU A 52 2.03 7.79 -3.56
CA LEU A 52 2.30 6.93 -2.40
C LEU A 52 1.04 6.17 -1.97
N ARG A 53 -0.13 6.82 -2.04
CA ARG A 53 -1.42 6.15 -1.81
C ARG A 53 -1.65 5.02 -2.82
N LEU A 54 -1.33 5.26 -4.09
CA LEU A 54 -1.42 4.25 -5.14
C LEU A 54 -0.40 3.12 -4.93
N ALA A 55 0.82 3.41 -4.48
CA ALA A 55 1.82 2.40 -4.14
C ALA A 55 1.33 1.44 -3.04
N ILE A 56 0.70 1.97 -1.99
CA ILE A 56 0.08 1.16 -0.91
C ILE A 56 -1.00 0.25 -1.49
N LEU A 57 -1.91 0.79 -2.31
CA LEU A 57 -2.99 0.01 -2.94
C LEU A 57 -2.46 -1.10 -3.87
N MET A 58 -1.42 -0.81 -4.65
CA MET A 58 -0.78 -1.79 -5.53
C MET A 58 -0.08 -2.90 -4.73
N LEU A 59 0.55 -2.56 -3.60
CA LEU A 59 1.14 -3.56 -2.69
C LEU A 59 0.07 -4.41 -2.01
N ALA A 60 -1.03 -3.80 -1.57
CA ALA A 60 -2.16 -4.52 -0.98
C ALA A 60 -2.81 -5.47 -2.00
N LEU A 61 -3.03 -5.02 -3.25
CA LEU A 61 -3.49 -5.86 -4.35
C LEU A 61 -2.53 -7.02 -4.62
N ALA A 62 -1.23 -6.74 -4.74
CA ALA A 62 -0.25 -7.79 -4.99
C ALA A 62 -0.18 -8.82 -3.86
N ALA A 63 -0.39 -8.41 -2.60
CA ALA A 63 -0.44 -9.31 -1.46
C ALA A 63 -1.77 -10.09 -1.37
N TYR A 64 -2.87 -9.48 -1.80
CA TYR A 64 -4.19 -10.12 -1.88
C TYR A 64 -4.28 -11.14 -3.01
N GLU A 65 -3.76 -10.82 -4.21
CA GLU A 65 -3.79 -11.69 -5.38
C GLU A 65 -2.83 -12.90 -5.28
N ARG A 66 -1.88 -12.89 -4.33
CA ARG A 66 -0.78 -13.85 -4.32
C ARG A 66 -0.67 -14.74 -3.07
N GLY A 67 -1.18 -15.96 -3.24
CA GLY A 67 -0.40 -17.17 -2.99
C GLY A 67 0.66 -17.36 -4.09
N GLU A 68 1.93 -17.42 -3.73
CA GLU A 68 3.13 -17.85 -4.50
C GLU A 68 3.45 -17.37 -5.94
N ALA A 69 2.57 -16.81 -6.77
CA ALA A 69 2.92 -16.21 -8.09
C ALA A 69 2.29 -14.80 -8.35
N ALA A 70 3.09 -13.85 -8.90
CA ALA A 70 2.81 -12.41 -9.22
C ALA A 70 3.73 -11.41 -8.48
N MET A 71 4.95 -11.27 -8.99
CA MET A 71 5.97 -10.33 -8.51
C MET A 71 6.17 -9.38 -9.65
N ALA A 72 6.06 -8.09 -9.35
CA ALA A 72 6.91 -7.08 -9.96
C ALA A 72 7.05 -5.93 -8.95
N ALA A 73 7.81 -6.17 -7.88
CA ALA A 73 8.33 -5.11 -7.01
C ALA A 73 8.95 -3.96 -7.83
N THR A 74 9.43 -4.28 -9.04
CA THR A 74 9.98 -3.37 -10.05
C THR A 74 9.05 -2.21 -10.45
N SER A 75 7.72 -2.38 -10.43
CA SER A 75 6.80 -1.29 -10.82
C SER A 75 6.56 -0.26 -9.72
N VAL A 76 6.61 -0.69 -8.45
CA VAL A 76 6.42 0.21 -7.30
C VAL A 76 7.71 1.00 -7.02
N GLU A 77 8.87 0.39 -7.26
CA GLU A 77 10.18 1.00 -7.02
C GLU A 77 10.38 2.32 -7.77
N ALA A 78 9.90 2.43 -9.01
CA ALA A 78 9.96 3.66 -9.79
C ALA A 78 9.18 4.83 -9.17
N TRP A 79 8.11 4.55 -8.41
CA TRP A 79 7.27 5.58 -7.77
C TRP A 79 7.76 5.94 -6.38
N VAL A 80 8.45 5.03 -5.70
CA VAL A 80 9.00 5.27 -4.37
C VAL A 80 10.40 5.89 -4.43
N ALA A 81 11.16 5.62 -5.50
CA ALA A 81 12.51 6.14 -5.70
C ALA A 81 12.68 7.66 -5.48
N PRO A 82 11.77 8.55 -5.95
CA PRO A 82 11.91 9.99 -5.74
C PRO A 82 11.78 10.44 -4.28
N TYR A 83 11.17 9.62 -3.44
CA TYR A 83 10.88 9.95 -2.04
C TYR A 83 11.83 9.22 -1.06
N ARG A 84 12.74 8.38 -1.56
CA ARG A 84 13.65 7.59 -0.73
C ARG A 84 14.70 8.50 -0.07
N VAL A 85 14.77 8.52 1.26
CA VAL A 85 15.85 9.24 1.96
C VAL A 85 17.14 8.43 1.83
N VAL A 86 18.11 8.93 1.07
CA VAL A 86 19.46 8.35 1.05
C VAL A 86 20.12 8.70 2.38
N ARG A 87 20.17 7.74 3.30
CA ARG A 87 21.06 7.85 4.46
C ARG A 87 22.48 7.56 3.96
N LEU A 88 23.30 8.61 3.89
CA LEU A 88 24.75 8.55 3.64
C LEU A 88 25.48 7.85 4.79
#